data_AF-A0A317LWS3-F1
#
_entry.id   AF-A0A317LWS3-F1
#
_cell.length_a   1.000
_cell.length_b   1.000
_cell.length_c   1.000
_cell.angle_alpha   90.00
_cell.angle_beta   90.00
_cell.angle_gamma   90.00
#
_symmetry.space_group_name_H-M   'P 1'
#
loop_
_entity.id
_entity.type
_entity.pdbx_description
1 polymer ?
#
loop_
_entity_poly.entity_id
_entity_poly.type
_entity_poly.pdbx_seq_one_letter_code
_entity_poly.pdbx_strand_id
1 'polypeptide(L)'
;MTSHPDVEALAFFAEDLLDPDEERFVATHIETCASCATVLDELTGVTRVLAEEPLPALPQDVADLLDSRIAEAASERSATSTAGDGPPRDAEEPAATEAPAADTLAPVVPLNRRRGFGLPHLMAIAAVTVFVVGGGAAILNGKMGEQENTAASPLLEESESESAPDTAQSYTAKSVASGTVYTEDGLDAQAAEVLATEREPAGTEEDAGTQALTQLTTEAQECVTRFEQDSGVRVTLVDDALFDAGDGAGPVWVLFTQDTDGAGVIVLDPGTCTDGDPAAGVLAQRPL
;
A
#
# COMPACT_ATOMS: atom_id res chain seq x y z
N MET A 1 -17.23 1.56 -23.44
CA MET A 1 -16.69 0.70 -22.38
C MET A 1 -15.51 1.45 -21.82
N THR A 2 -15.74 2.23 -20.77
CA THR A 2 -14.68 2.96 -20.07
C THR A 2 -13.97 1.95 -19.17
N SER A 3 -12.64 1.93 -19.20
CA SER A 3 -11.86 1.13 -18.26
C SER A 3 -12.21 1.57 -16.84
N HIS A 4 -12.42 0.62 -15.92
CA HIS A 4 -12.58 0.95 -14.52
C HIS A 4 -11.23 1.48 -13.97
N PRO A 5 -11.24 2.46 -13.06
CA PRO A 5 -10.08 2.75 -12.23
C PRO A 5 -9.67 1.47 -11.49
N ASP A 6 -8.36 1.27 -11.34
CA ASP A 6 -7.85 0.21 -10.47
C ASP A 6 -8.14 0.54 -8.99
N VAL A 7 -7.91 -0.46 -8.14
CA VAL A 7 -8.18 -0.35 -6.69
C VAL A 7 -7.21 0.62 -6.02
N GLU A 8 -5.97 0.72 -6.51
CA GLU A 8 -4.94 1.62 -5.99
C GLU A 8 -5.35 3.09 -6.21
N ALA A 9 -5.84 3.44 -7.40
CA ALA A 9 -6.38 4.76 -7.71
C ALA A 9 -7.61 5.09 -6.86
N LEU A 10 -8.49 4.12 -6.56
CA LEU A 10 -9.61 4.33 -5.64
C LEU A 10 -9.15 4.56 -4.19
N ALA A 11 -8.10 3.85 -3.75
CA ALA A 11 -7.51 4.06 -2.43
C ALA A 11 -6.82 5.44 -2.32
N PHE A 12 -6.05 5.83 -3.34
CA PHE A 12 -5.46 7.17 -3.40
C PHE A 12 -6.51 8.27 -3.52
N PHE A 13 -7.61 8.03 -4.21
CA PHE A 13 -8.75 8.95 -4.23
C PHE A 13 -9.38 9.12 -2.85
N ALA A 14 -9.53 8.02 -2.08
CA ALA A 14 -10.07 8.07 -0.72
C ALA A 14 -9.21 8.91 0.24
N GLU A 15 -7.90 8.90 0.03
CA GLU A 15 -6.90 9.58 0.87
C GLU A 15 -6.45 10.95 0.30
N ASP A 16 -7.10 11.47 -0.75
CA ASP A 16 -6.77 12.76 -1.41
C ASP A 16 -5.31 12.83 -1.90
N LEU A 17 -4.80 11.72 -2.46
CA LEU A 17 -3.41 11.58 -2.92
C LEU A 17 -3.23 11.59 -4.44
N LEU A 18 -4.31 11.63 -5.20
CA LEU A 18 -4.25 11.64 -6.66
C LEU A 18 -3.85 13.01 -7.22
N ASP A 19 -3.26 13.00 -8.41
CA ASP A 19 -3.07 14.21 -9.18
C ASP A 19 -4.43 14.81 -9.59
N PRO A 20 -4.55 16.16 -9.70
CA PRO A 20 -5.85 16.83 -9.88
C PRO A 20 -6.66 16.40 -11.12
N ASP A 21 -5.98 15.92 -12.16
CA ASP A 21 -6.63 15.48 -13.39
C ASP A 21 -7.16 14.05 -13.26
N GLU A 22 -6.43 13.19 -12.54
CA GLU A 22 -6.83 11.81 -12.24
C GLU A 22 -7.95 11.78 -11.20
N GLU A 23 -7.86 12.61 -10.17
CA GLU A 23 -8.91 12.80 -9.16
C GLU A 23 -10.26 13.13 -9.81
N ARG A 24 -10.29 14.07 -10.78
CA ARG A 24 -11.51 14.44 -11.50
C ARG A 24 -12.04 13.29 -12.36
N PHE A 25 -11.15 12.51 -12.96
CA PHE A 25 -11.54 11.35 -13.75
C PHE A 25 -12.20 10.30 -12.85
N VAL A 26 -11.55 9.93 -11.75
CA VAL A 26 -12.07 8.95 -10.79
C VAL A 26 -13.38 9.43 -10.18
N ALA A 27 -13.46 10.70 -9.75
CA ALA A 27 -14.68 11.31 -9.22
C ALA A 27 -15.85 11.22 -10.21
N THR A 28 -15.62 11.55 -11.48
CA THR A 28 -16.65 11.45 -12.52
C THR A 28 -17.07 9.99 -12.77
N HIS A 29 -16.12 9.05 -12.71
CA HIS A 29 -16.40 7.64 -12.92
C HIS A 29 -17.24 7.05 -11.78
N ILE A 30 -16.89 7.29 -10.51
CA ILE A 30 -17.63 6.76 -9.35
C ILE A 30 -19.06 7.28 -9.27
N GLU A 31 -19.33 8.49 -9.77
CA GLU A 31 -20.69 9.02 -9.87
C GLU A 31 -21.60 8.19 -10.81
N THR A 32 -21.00 7.49 -11.78
CA THR A 32 -21.73 6.73 -12.81
C THR A 32 -21.56 5.22 -12.68
N CYS A 33 -20.58 4.76 -11.91
CA CYS A 33 -20.22 3.36 -11.78
C CYS A 33 -20.45 2.86 -10.34
N ALA A 34 -21.59 2.19 -10.13
CA ALA A 34 -21.98 1.68 -8.81
C ALA A 34 -20.96 0.71 -8.21
N SER A 35 -20.28 -0.12 -9.01
CA SER A 35 -19.28 -1.06 -8.50
C SER A 35 -18.06 -0.34 -7.91
N CYS A 36 -17.54 0.69 -8.58
CA CYS A 36 -16.44 1.49 -8.05
C CYS A 36 -16.86 2.30 -6.82
N ALA A 37 -18.11 2.79 -6.78
CA ALA A 37 -18.65 3.46 -5.60
C ALA A 37 -18.74 2.52 -4.38
N THR A 38 -19.11 1.24 -4.58
CA THR A 38 -19.12 0.24 -3.51
C THR A 38 -17.72 -0.05 -2.99
N VAL A 39 -16.73 -0.26 -3.86
CA VAL A 39 -15.34 -0.50 -3.44
C VAL A 39 -14.80 0.70 -2.64
N LEU A 40 -15.12 1.93 -3.06
CA LEU A 40 -14.73 3.13 -2.33
C LEU A 40 -15.36 3.20 -0.92
N ASP A 41 -16.64 2.82 -0.78
CA ASP A 41 -17.31 2.74 0.53
C ASP A 41 -16.67 1.70 1.44
N GLU A 42 -16.29 0.53 0.90
CA GLU A 42 -15.58 -0.51 1.65
C GLU A 42 -14.21 -0.02 2.15
N LEU A 43 -13.44 0.66 1.29
CA LEU A 43 -12.13 1.23 1.64
C LEU A 43 -12.27 2.29 2.75
N THR A 44 -13.18 3.24 2.59
CA THR A 44 -13.42 4.28 3.63
C THR A 44 -14.01 3.69 4.92
N GLY A 45 -14.65 2.53 4.83
CA GLY A 45 -15.12 1.75 5.97
C GLY A 45 -13.98 1.28 6.88
N VAL A 46 -12.81 0.91 6.33
CA VAL A 46 -11.63 0.50 7.11
C VAL A 46 -11.12 1.65 7.97
N THR A 47 -10.96 2.84 7.38
CA THR A 47 -10.52 4.05 8.11
C THR A 47 -11.48 4.41 9.24
N ARG A 48 -12.80 4.21 9.04
CA ARG A 48 -13.81 4.41 10.08
C ARG A 48 -13.63 3.45 11.25
N VAL A 49 -13.39 2.17 10.98
CA VAL A 49 -13.16 1.16 12.03
C VAL A 49 -11.88 1.49 12.82
N LEU A 50 -10.80 1.86 12.13
CA LEU A 50 -9.55 2.25 12.80
C LEU A 50 -9.71 3.50 13.66
N ALA A 51 -10.59 4.43 13.27
CA ALA A 51 -10.87 5.63 14.06
C ALA A 51 -11.66 5.36 15.35
N GLU A 52 -12.29 4.20 15.49
CA GLU A 52 -12.98 3.79 16.72
C GLU A 52 -12.02 3.26 17.80
N GLU A 53 -10.77 2.99 17.44
CA GLU A 53 -9.78 2.47 18.37
C GLU A 53 -9.46 3.51 19.47
N PRO A 54 -9.46 3.12 20.77
CA PRO A 54 -9.21 4.05 21.85
C PRO A 54 -7.85 4.75 21.73
N LEU A 55 -7.88 6.06 21.50
CA LEU A 55 -6.68 6.88 21.42
C LEU A 55 -6.09 7.15 22.82
N PRO A 56 -4.75 7.17 22.97
CA PRO A 56 -4.14 7.66 24.18
C PRO A 56 -4.50 9.14 24.41
N ALA A 57 -4.60 9.55 25.68
CA ALA A 57 -4.89 10.94 26.01
C ALA A 57 -3.79 11.88 25.48
N LEU A 58 -4.22 12.99 24.87
CA LEU A 58 -3.31 14.04 24.42
C LEU A 58 -2.56 14.63 25.62
N PRO A 59 -1.24 14.84 25.54
CA PRO A 59 -0.48 15.58 26.54
C PRO A 59 -1.10 16.95 26.80
N GLN A 60 -1.25 17.32 28.08
CA GLN A 60 -2.01 18.52 28.48
C GLN A 60 -1.35 19.82 28.00
N ASP A 61 -0.03 19.88 27.95
CA ASP A 61 0.73 21.01 27.41
C ASP A 61 0.44 21.26 25.93
N VAL A 62 0.24 20.20 25.14
CA VAL A 62 -0.15 20.30 23.73
C VAL A 62 -1.61 20.78 23.61
N ALA A 63 -2.51 20.28 24.45
CA ALA A 63 -3.90 20.74 24.48
C ALA A 63 -3.99 22.24 24.80
N ASP A 64 -3.31 22.68 25.86
CA ASP A 64 -3.26 24.09 26.28
C ASP A 64 -2.67 24.99 25.18
N LEU A 65 -1.64 24.52 24.48
CA LEU A 65 -1.05 25.24 23.36
C LEU A 65 -2.06 25.40 22.22
N LEU A 66 -2.76 24.34 21.83
CA LEU A 66 -3.78 24.38 20.77
C LEU A 66 -4.91 25.35 21.13
N ASP A 67 -5.44 25.27 22.35
CA ASP A 67 -6.50 26.15 22.83
C ASP A 67 -6.06 27.63 22.83
N SER A 68 -4.83 27.92 23.24
CA SER A 68 -4.28 29.27 23.19
C SER A 68 -4.20 29.83 21.77
N ARG A 69 -3.80 29.01 20.79
CA ARG A 69 -3.69 29.39 19.38
C ARG A 69 -5.06 29.59 18.73
N ILE A 70 -6.03 28.76 19.07
CA ILE A 70 -7.41 28.90 18.60
C ILE A 70 -8.02 30.20 19.17
N ALA A 71 -7.80 30.50 20.44
CA ALA A 71 -8.30 31.73 21.08
C ALA A 71 -7.67 33.00 20.48
N GLU A 72 -6.37 32.98 20.20
CA GLU A 72 -5.65 34.05 19.51
C GLU A 72 -6.23 34.28 18.10
N ALA A 73 -6.33 33.23 17.28
CA ALA A 73 -6.86 33.30 15.92
C ALA A 73 -8.34 33.76 15.88
N ALA A 74 -9.16 33.35 16.85
CA ALA A 74 -10.54 33.82 16.98
C ALA A 74 -10.62 35.33 17.31
N SER A 75 -9.70 35.82 18.15
CA SER A 75 -9.60 37.24 18.51
C SER A 75 -9.17 38.10 17.31
N GLU A 76 -8.19 37.65 16.53
CA GLU A 76 -7.75 38.33 15.30
C GLU A 76 -8.87 38.44 14.25
N ARG A 77 -9.63 37.36 14.06
CA ARG A 77 -10.78 37.34 13.14
C ARG A 77 -11.88 38.30 13.61
N SER A 78 -12.13 38.37 14.91
CA SER A 78 -13.12 39.28 15.51
C SER A 78 -12.70 40.75 15.38
N ALA A 79 -11.42 41.07 15.61
CA ALA A 79 -10.87 42.41 15.42
C ALA A 79 -10.94 42.87 13.95
N THR A 80 -10.62 41.98 13.01
CA THR A 80 -10.75 42.25 11.57
C THR A 80 -12.20 42.46 11.14
N SER A 81 -13.14 41.68 11.70
CA SER A 81 -14.57 41.83 11.43
C SER A 81 -15.15 43.14 11.99
N THR A 82 -14.57 43.68 13.08
CA THR A 82 -15.02 44.94 13.70
C THR A 82 -14.44 46.17 12.99
N ALA A 83 -13.28 46.02 12.33
CA ALA A 83 -12.66 47.07 11.53
C ALA A 83 -13.30 47.26 10.13
N GLY A 84 -14.19 46.35 9.72
CA GLY A 84 -15.00 46.45 8.50
C GLY A 84 -16.32 47.19 8.72
N ASP A 85 -16.28 48.40 9.29
CA ASP A 85 -17.45 49.29 9.38
C ASP A 85 -17.74 49.88 7.98
N GLY A 86 -18.58 49.20 7.22
CA GLY A 86 -19.28 49.80 6.08
C GLY A 86 -20.33 50.80 6.57
N PRO A 87 -20.63 51.87 5.82
CA PRO A 87 -21.39 53.02 6.32
C PRO A 87 -22.80 52.64 6.82
N PRO A 88 -23.33 53.38 7.83
CA PRO A 88 -24.56 53.03 8.52
C PRO A 88 -25.73 53.02 7.54
N ARG A 89 -26.43 51.89 7.46
CA ARG A 89 -27.80 51.88 6.93
C ARG A 89 -28.71 52.48 7.99
N ASP A 90 -29.44 53.51 7.57
CA ASP A 90 -30.36 54.28 8.37
C ASP A 90 -31.29 53.39 9.22
N ALA A 91 -31.45 53.85 10.46
CA ALA A 91 -32.33 53.29 11.46
C ALA A 91 -33.79 53.39 11.02
N GLU A 92 -34.49 52.26 11.02
CA GLU A 92 -35.94 52.24 11.19
C GLU A 92 -36.28 51.21 12.27
N GLU A 93 -36.67 51.73 13.44
CA GLU A 93 -37.28 51.02 14.56
C GLU A 93 -38.63 50.41 14.09
N PRO A 94 -39.03 49.21 14.59
CA PRO A 94 -39.95 49.27 15.73
C PRO A 94 -39.83 48.12 16.74
N ALA A 95 -40.09 48.50 17.99
CA ALA A 95 -40.91 47.85 19.01
C ALA A 95 -40.51 46.47 19.59
N ALA A 96 -40.40 46.50 20.92
CA ALA A 96 -40.21 45.41 21.86
C ALA A 96 -41.23 44.26 21.76
N THR A 97 -40.77 43.03 22.01
CA THR A 97 -41.55 41.96 22.62
C THR A 97 -40.61 41.08 23.45
N GLU A 98 -41.08 40.74 24.65
CA GLU A 98 -40.40 40.01 25.72
C GLU A 98 -39.89 38.61 25.31
N ALA A 99 -38.83 38.17 26.01
CA ALA A 99 -38.12 36.91 25.86
C ALA A 99 -39.00 35.65 26.15
N PRO A 100 -38.50 34.44 25.83
CA PRO A 100 -37.65 33.77 26.82
C PRO A 100 -36.37 33.17 26.23
N ALA A 101 -35.39 33.00 27.13
CA ALA A 101 -34.08 32.44 26.87
C ALA A 101 -34.13 31.07 26.19
N ALA A 102 -33.48 30.98 25.03
CA ALA A 102 -32.97 29.75 24.46
C ALA A 102 -31.53 30.02 24.06
N ASP A 103 -30.62 29.12 24.47
CA ASP A 103 -29.21 29.10 24.13
C ASP A 103 -28.99 29.44 22.65
N THR A 104 -28.48 30.65 22.41
CA THR A 104 -28.03 31.09 21.09
C THR A 104 -26.76 30.35 20.73
N LEU A 105 -26.91 29.16 20.14
CA LEU A 105 -25.92 28.65 19.20
C LEU A 105 -25.85 29.65 18.04
N ALA A 106 -24.65 30.20 17.83
CA ALA A 106 -24.37 31.11 16.74
C ALA A 106 -24.85 30.51 15.40
N PRO A 107 -25.44 31.30 14.49
CA PRO A 107 -25.90 30.80 13.21
C PRO A 107 -24.69 30.27 12.42
N VAL A 108 -24.62 28.96 12.25
CA VAL A 108 -23.68 28.30 11.34
C VAL A 108 -24.10 28.65 9.92
N VAL A 109 -23.38 29.60 9.31
CA VAL A 109 -23.54 29.89 7.88
C VAL A 109 -22.77 28.82 7.11
N PRO A 110 -23.41 28.07 6.20
CA PRO A 110 -22.68 27.15 5.34
C PRO A 110 -21.73 27.95 4.44
N LEU A 111 -20.44 27.61 4.48
CA LEU A 111 -19.44 28.11 3.53
C LEU A 111 -19.79 27.59 2.13
N ASN A 112 -20.61 28.35 1.42
CA ASN A 112 -20.86 28.11 0.01
C ASN A 112 -19.58 28.45 -0.75
N ARG A 113 -18.74 27.44 -1.01
CA ARG A 113 -17.46 27.54 -1.74
C ARG A 113 -17.73 27.83 -3.23
N ARG A 114 -18.21 29.04 -3.52
CA ARG A 114 -18.25 29.58 -4.88
C ARG A 114 -16.82 29.95 -5.30
N ARG A 115 -16.10 28.98 -5.87
CA ARG A 115 -14.83 29.21 -6.54
C ARG A 115 -15.08 29.84 -7.90
N GLY A 116 -15.44 31.13 -7.89
CA GLY A 116 -15.50 31.97 -9.08
C GLY A 116 -14.09 32.38 -9.48
N PHE A 117 -13.58 31.79 -10.56
CA PHE A 117 -12.33 32.17 -11.20
C PHE A 117 -12.55 33.43 -12.06
N GLY A 118 -11.87 34.52 -11.69
CA GLY A 118 -11.72 35.77 -12.45
C GLY A 118 -10.96 36.75 -11.56
N LEU A 119 -9.86 37.39 -11.93
CA LEU A 119 -9.32 37.78 -13.24
C LEU A 119 -7.77 37.97 -13.06
N PRO A 120 -7.01 38.68 -13.92
CA PRO A 120 -5.94 38.17 -14.75
C PRO A 120 -4.49 38.58 -14.35
N HIS A 121 -3.52 37.86 -14.93
CA HIS A 121 -2.15 38.26 -15.31
C HIS A 121 -1.29 39.15 -14.38
N LEU A 122 -0.16 38.61 -13.89
CA LEU A 122 1.13 39.31 -13.94
C LEU A 122 2.28 38.34 -14.22
N MET A 123 2.98 38.63 -15.31
CA MET A 123 4.28 38.07 -15.70
C MET A 123 5.37 38.42 -14.69
N ALA A 124 6.17 37.45 -14.26
CA ALA A 124 7.52 37.70 -13.77
C ALA A 124 8.43 36.47 -14.03
N ILE A 125 9.41 36.70 -14.89
CA ILE A 125 10.47 35.80 -15.33
C ILE A 125 11.58 35.77 -14.27
N ALA A 126 11.98 34.59 -13.80
CA ALA A 126 13.34 34.31 -13.34
C ALA A 126 13.62 32.80 -13.42
N ALA A 127 14.58 32.43 -14.27
CA ALA A 127 14.96 31.07 -14.59
C ALA A 127 16.00 30.52 -13.60
N VAL A 128 15.77 29.31 -13.08
CA VAL A 128 16.84 28.39 -12.63
C VAL A 128 16.46 27.00 -13.15
N THR A 129 17.11 26.59 -14.23
CA THR A 129 16.96 25.27 -14.84
C THR A 129 17.86 24.28 -14.12
N VAL A 130 17.28 23.34 -13.36
CA VAL A 130 17.96 22.11 -12.95
C VAL A 130 17.74 21.09 -14.06
N PHE A 131 18.82 20.75 -14.77
CA PHE A 131 18.84 19.65 -15.73
C PHE A 131 18.68 18.32 -14.97
N VAL A 132 17.51 17.70 -15.05
CA VAL A 132 17.41 16.25 -14.86
C VAL A 132 17.45 15.63 -16.26
N VAL A 133 18.56 14.93 -16.49
CA VAL A 133 18.82 14.12 -17.67
C VAL A 133 17.81 12.99 -17.71
N GLY A 134 16.74 13.18 -18.47
CA GLY A 134 15.96 12.10 -19.04
C GLY A 134 16.68 11.61 -20.29
N GLY A 135 17.23 10.39 -20.22
CA GLY A 135 17.79 9.67 -21.36
C GLY A 135 17.12 8.32 -21.47
N GLY A 136 16.00 8.27 -22.20
CA GLY A 136 15.39 7.02 -22.65
C GLY A 136 16.15 6.45 -23.85
N ALA A 137 16.17 5.13 -23.96
CA ALA A 137 16.46 4.44 -25.21
C ALA A 137 15.38 3.38 -25.43
N ALA A 138 14.59 3.59 -26.48
CA ALA A 138 13.59 2.69 -26.99
C ALA A 138 14.22 1.53 -27.76
N ILE A 139 13.55 0.37 -27.81
CA ILE A 139 13.51 -0.47 -29.01
C ILE A 139 12.05 -0.85 -29.29
N LEU A 140 11.53 -0.28 -30.38
CA LEU A 140 10.33 -0.73 -31.09
C LEU A 140 10.74 -1.84 -32.07
N ASN A 141 10.04 -2.97 -32.03
CA ASN A 141 9.73 -3.88 -33.15
C ASN A 141 9.05 -5.11 -32.55
N GLY A 142 7.90 -5.60 -32.98
CA GLY A 142 7.05 -5.26 -34.11
C GLY A 142 6.04 -6.40 -34.29
N LYS A 143 4.93 -6.13 -34.99
CA LYS A 143 4.31 -6.96 -36.03
C LYS A 143 2.83 -6.60 -36.16
N MET A 144 2.52 -5.85 -37.22
CA MET A 144 1.18 -5.70 -37.74
C MET A 144 0.62 -7.07 -38.15
N GLY A 145 -0.56 -7.40 -37.64
CA GLY A 145 -1.48 -8.39 -38.19
C GLY A 145 -2.84 -7.73 -38.26
N GLU A 146 -3.22 -7.28 -39.45
CA GLU A 146 -4.54 -6.75 -39.79
C GLU A 146 -5.38 -7.92 -40.32
N GLN A 147 -6.41 -8.36 -39.59
CA GLN A 147 -7.58 -9.01 -40.22
C GLN A 147 -8.81 -9.13 -39.29
N GLU A 148 -9.84 -8.37 -39.64
CA GLU A 148 -11.28 -8.70 -39.66
C GLU A 148 -12.09 -8.96 -38.37
N ASN A 149 -13.13 -8.13 -38.21
CA ASN A 149 -14.32 -8.33 -37.40
C ASN A 149 -14.91 -9.75 -37.54
N THR A 150 -15.13 -10.42 -36.41
CA THR A 150 -16.29 -11.31 -36.23
C THR A 150 -16.76 -11.20 -34.79
N ALA A 151 -17.94 -10.61 -34.62
CA ALA A 151 -18.72 -10.72 -33.40
C ALA A 151 -19.58 -11.99 -33.49
N ALA A 152 -19.42 -12.88 -32.51
CA ALA A 152 -20.46 -13.80 -32.04
C ALA A 152 -20.18 -14.16 -30.57
N SER A 153 -21.11 -13.79 -29.70
CA SER A 153 -21.22 -14.24 -28.30
C SER A 153 -21.75 -15.68 -28.22
N PRO A 154 -22.07 -16.19 -27.02
CA PRO A 154 -21.18 -16.78 -26.03
C PRO A 154 -21.46 -18.29 -25.88
N LEU A 155 -20.48 -19.06 -25.42
CA LEU A 155 -20.75 -20.38 -24.84
C LEU A 155 -19.97 -20.50 -23.53
N LEU A 156 -20.71 -20.90 -22.51
CA LEU A 156 -20.34 -21.14 -21.12
C LEU A 156 -19.26 -22.23 -20.97
N GLU A 157 -18.72 -22.30 -19.74
CA GLU A 157 -17.83 -23.34 -19.16
C GLU A 157 -16.34 -23.00 -19.35
N GLU A 158 -15.49 -22.87 -18.34
CA GLU A 158 -15.53 -23.13 -16.90
C GLU A 158 -14.56 -22.15 -16.21
N SER A 159 -14.75 -21.99 -14.90
CA SER A 159 -14.01 -21.15 -13.97
C SER A 159 -12.49 -21.28 -14.09
N GLU A 160 -11.77 -20.15 -14.07
CA GLU A 160 -10.48 -20.04 -13.36
C GLU A 160 -10.15 -18.55 -13.17
N SER A 161 -9.98 -18.16 -11.91
CA SER A 161 -9.76 -16.79 -11.46
C SER A 161 -8.37 -16.30 -11.86
N GLU A 162 -8.28 -15.38 -12.81
CA GLU A 162 -7.06 -14.59 -13.02
C GLU A 162 -7.08 -13.37 -12.10
N SER A 163 -6.33 -13.44 -11.00
CA SER A 163 -6.05 -12.34 -10.10
C SER A 163 -4.99 -11.40 -10.70
N ALA A 164 -5.32 -10.12 -10.89
CA ALA A 164 -4.35 -9.05 -11.16
C ALA A 164 -3.72 -8.54 -9.84
N PRO A 165 -2.47 -8.03 -9.88
CA PRO A 165 -1.53 -8.14 -8.76
C PRO A 165 -1.68 -7.06 -7.70
N ASP A 166 -1.49 -7.50 -6.46
CA ASP A 166 -1.46 -6.77 -5.19
C ASP A 166 -0.21 -5.87 -5.13
N THR A 167 -0.33 -4.57 -5.44
CA THR A 167 0.79 -3.62 -5.42
C THR A 167 0.99 -3.04 -4.01
N ALA A 168 2.14 -3.40 -3.42
CA ALA A 168 2.69 -2.92 -2.14
C ALA A 168 2.27 -3.62 -0.84
N GLN A 169 2.09 -4.95 -0.88
CA GLN A 169 2.45 -5.74 0.30
C GLN A 169 3.96 -5.56 0.54
N SER A 170 4.38 -5.15 1.73
CA SER A 170 5.78 -5.28 2.14
C SER A 170 6.09 -6.77 2.18
N TYR A 171 6.58 -7.30 1.06
CA TYR A 171 6.89 -8.72 0.92
C TYR A 171 8.06 -9.05 1.84
N THR A 172 7.74 -9.58 3.01
CA THR A 172 8.72 -10.25 3.86
C THR A 172 8.63 -11.74 3.56
N ALA A 173 9.77 -12.36 3.29
CA ALA A 173 9.81 -13.81 3.19
C ALA A 173 9.28 -14.42 4.50
N LYS A 174 8.44 -15.45 4.41
CA LYS A 174 7.97 -16.19 5.58
C LYS A 174 9.10 -17.09 6.07
N SER A 175 9.20 -17.29 7.38
CA SER A 175 10.11 -18.30 7.96
C SER A 175 9.35 -19.52 8.47
N VAL A 176 9.96 -20.69 8.31
CA VAL A 176 9.54 -21.95 8.93
C VAL A 176 10.75 -22.66 9.52
N ALA A 177 10.51 -23.54 10.47
CA ALA A 177 11.50 -24.52 10.91
C ALA A 177 10.87 -25.90 10.69
N SER A 178 11.05 -26.46 9.50
CA SER A 178 10.44 -27.75 9.11
C SER A 178 11.06 -28.93 9.85
N GLY A 179 12.29 -28.78 10.36
CA GLY A 179 13.07 -29.88 10.91
C GLY A 179 13.55 -30.87 9.85
N THR A 180 13.38 -30.56 8.56
CA THR A 180 13.82 -31.39 7.45
C THR A 180 15.34 -31.48 7.43
N VAL A 181 15.85 -32.69 7.20
CA VAL A 181 17.25 -32.92 6.86
C VAL A 181 17.34 -33.06 5.35
N TYR A 182 17.66 -31.97 4.67
CA TYR A 182 17.81 -31.93 3.24
C TYR A 182 19.07 -32.69 2.80
N THR A 183 19.00 -33.34 1.65
CA THR A 183 20.15 -33.99 1.02
C THR A 183 20.26 -33.54 -0.43
N GLU A 184 21.46 -33.62 -1.01
CA GLU A 184 21.66 -33.18 -2.39
C GLU A 184 20.80 -33.96 -3.42
N ASP A 185 20.60 -35.26 -3.16
CA ASP A 185 19.83 -36.16 -4.01
C ASP A 185 18.31 -36.04 -3.82
N GLY A 186 17.86 -35.55 -2.66
CA GLY A 186 16.45 -35.45 -2.29
C GLY A 186 15.89 -34.03 -2.30
N LEU A 187 16.73 -33.03 -2.58
CA LEU A 187 16.41 -31.61 -2.37
C LEU A 187 15.11 -31.16 -3.04
N ASP A 188 14.85 -31.60 -4.27
CA ASP A 188 13.65 -31.27 -5.04
C ASP A 188 12.37 -31.87 -4.41
N ALA A 189 12.39 -33.17 -4.11
CA ALA A 189 11.28 -33.86 -3.49
C ALA A 189 10.98 -33.35 -2.07
N GLN A 190 12.03 -33.10 -1.28
CA GLN A 190 11.94 -32.59 0.10
C GLN A 190 11.40 -31.16 0.13
N ALA A 191 11.89 -30.30 -0.76
CA ALA A 191 11.42 -28.93 -0.89
C ALA A 191 9.94 -28.88 -1.33
N ALA A 192 9.53 -29.75 -2.26
CA ALA A 192 8.14 -29.85 -2.68
C ALA A 192 7.20 -30.27 -1.54
N GLU A 193 7.65 -31.16 -0.65
CA GLU A 193 6.88 -31.58 0.54
C GLU A 193 6.66 -30.41 1.51
N VAL A 194 7.71 -29.64 1.83
CA VAL A 194 7.61 -28.46 2.70
C VAL A 194 6.65 -27.42 2.13
N LEU A 195 6.73 -27.13 0.82
CA LEU A 195 5.79 -26.21 0.17
C LEU A 195 4.34 -26.72 0.19
N ALA A 196 4.13 -28.03 0.07
CA ALA A 196 2.79 -28.62 0.14
C ALA A 196 2.20 -28.47 1.54
N THR A 197 2.99 -28.70 2.60
CA THR A 197 2.58 -28.51 3.99
C THR A 197 2.23 -27.05 4.29
N GLU A 198 3.00 -26.09 3.79
CA GLU A 198 2.73 -24.66 4.00
C GLU A 198 1.49 -24.13 3.27
N ARG A 199 1.01 -24.86 2.24
CA ARG A 199 -0.18 -24.51 1.47
C ARG A 199 -1.48 -24.98 2.12
N GLU A 200 -1.42 -25.95 3.03
CA GLU A 200 -2.61 -26.44 3.72
C GLU A 200 -3.13 -25.38 4.70
N PRO A 201 -4.40 -24.92 4.60
CA PRO A 201 -4.96 -23.98 5.57
C PRO A 201 -4.96 -24.67 6.93
N ALA A 202 -4.46 -23.99 7.97
CA ALA A 202 -4.38 -24.49 9.34
C ALA A 202 -5.76 -24.97 9.84
N GLY A 203 -6.07 -26.23 9.54
CA GLY A 203 -7.18 -26.96 10.10
C GLY A 203 -6.81 -27.31 11.54
N THR A 204 -7.75 -27.07 12.45
CA THR A 204 -7.70 -27.57 13.82
C THR A 204 -7.26 -29.03 13.84
N GLU A 205 -6.06 -29.33 14.32
CA GLU A 205 -5.81 -30.25 15.41
C GLU A 205 -4.31 -30.37 15.74
N GLU A 206 -4.07 -30.56 17.04
CA GLU A 206 -2.79 -30.77 17.69
C GLU A 206 -2.15 -32.08 17.22
N ASP A 207 -1.13 -32.04 16.35
CA ASP A 207 0.00 -32.97 16.40
C ASP A 207 1.21 -32.46 15.58
N ALA A 208 2.38 -32.93 15.98
CA ALA A 208 3.73 -32.40 15.73
C ALA A 208 4.13 -31.98 14.29
N GLY A 209 4.99 -30.96 14.21
CA GLY A 209 5.95 -30.85 13.10
C GLY A 209 6.54 -29.47 12.90
N THR A 210 5.77 -28.55 12.35
CA THR A 210 6.29 -27.28 11.84
C THR A 210 5.97 -26.15 12.80
N GLN A 211 6.97 -25.69 13.55
CA GLN A 211 6.83 -24.42 14.25
C GLN A 211 6.97 -23.32 13.20
N ALA A 212 5.85 -22.70 12.82
CA ALA A 212 5.89 -21.45 12.07
C ALA A 212 6.62 -20.42 12.93
N LEU A 213 7.90 -20.17 12.62
CA LEU A 213 8.61 -19.03 13.15
C LEU A 213 7.91 -17.81 12.57
N THR A 214 7.18 -17.07 13.42
CA THR A 214 6.38 -15.93 12.97
C THR A 214 7.27 -14.82 12.38
N GLN A 215 8.58 -14.84 12.63
CA GLN A 215 9.55 -13.87 12.11
C GLN A 215 10.94 -14.50 11.90
N LEU A 216 11.58 -14.15 10.78
CA LEU A 216 12.99 -14.39 10.50
C LEU A 216 13.88 -13.79 11.60
N THR A 217 15.01 -14.43 11.90
CA THR A 217 16.05 -13.77 12.69
C THR A 217 16.60 -12.58 11.88
N THR A 218 17.10 -11.55 12.56
CA THR A 218 17.69 -10.37 11.91
C THR A 218 18.81 -10.77 10.94
N GLU A 219 19.63 -11.75 11.33
CA GLU A 219 20.72 -12.28 10.50
C GLU A 219 20.22 -12.94 9.21
N ALA A 220 19.17 -13.77 9.31
CA ALA A 220 18.56 -14.40 8.15
C ALA A 220 17.88 -13.37 7.24
N GLN A 221 17.23 -12.35 7.82
CA GLN A 221 16.58 -11.28 7.05
C GLN A 221 17.59 -10.43 6.27
N GLU A 222 18.70 -10.06 6.90
CA GLU A 222 19.78 -9.33 6.22
C GLU A 222 20.42 -10.17 5.11
N CYS A 223 20.64 -11.46 5.37
CA CYS A 223 21.14 -12.41 4.38
C CYS A 223 20.22 -12.52 3.15
N VAL A 224 18.93 -12.75 3.37
CA VAL A 224 17.91 -12.84 2.31
C VAL A 224 17.87 -11.55 1.50
N THR A 225 17.83 -10.40 2.16
CA THR A 225 17.80 -9.09 1.50
C THR A 225 19.01 -8.88 0.58
N ARG A 226 20.21 -9.27 1.04
CA ARG A 226 21.43 -9.17 0.24
C ARG A 226 21.41 -10.16 -0.91
N PHE A 227 21.00 -11.40 -0.65
CA PHE A 227 20.91 -12.44 -1.65
C PHE A 227 19.97 -12.06 -2.80
N GLU A 228 18.77 -11.54 -2.50
CA GLU A 228 17.82 -11.06 -3.51
C GLU A 228 18.40 -9.91 -4.35
N GLN A 229 19.14 -8.98 -3.73
CA GLN A 229 19.76 -7.86 -4.44
C GLN A 229 20.87 -8.31 -5.40
N ASP A 230 21.68 -9.27 -5.00
CA ASP A 230 22.83 -9.74 -5.78
C ASP A 230 22.42 -10.72 -6.89
N SER A 231 21.43 -11.58 -6.61
CA SER A 231 20.97 -12.61 -7.54
C SER A 231 19.82 -12.17 -8.45
N GLY A 232 19.07 -11.14 -8.05
CA GLY A 232 17.84 -10.72 -8.74
C GLY A 232 16.68 -11.71 -8.62
N VAL A 233 16.82 -12.77 -7.82
CA VAL A 233 15.70 -13.68 -7.52
C VAL A 233 14.91 -13.19 -6.33
N ARG A 234 13.65 -13.60 -6.25
CA ARG A 234 12.77 -13.29 -5.12
C ARG A 234 12.67 -14.49 -4.20
N VAL A 235 12.83 -14.30 -2.90
CA VAL A 235 12.65 -15.30 -1.85
C VAL A 235 11.24 -15.20 -1.28
N THR A 236 10.51 -16.32 -1.24
CA THR A 236 9.11 -16.38 -0.76
C THR A 236 8.99 -17.06 0.60
N LEU A 237 9.87 -18.03 0.87
CA LEU A 237 9.92 -18.81 2.11
C LEU A 237 11.37 -19.10 2.47
N VAL A 238 11.67 -19.10 3.75
CA VAL A 238 12.96 -19.50 4.32
C VAL A 238 12.71 -20.61 5.33
N ASP A 239 13.39 -21.73 5.18
CA ASP A 239 13.33 -22.84 6.12
C ASP A 239 14.66 -22.95 6.90
N ASP A 240 14.57 -22.84 8.22
CA ASP A 240 15.67 -23.09 9.16
C ASP A 240 15.77 -24.60 9.42
N ALA A 241 16.75 -25.24 8.76
CA ALA A 241 16.78 -26.68 8.58
C ALA A 241 18.21 -27.23 8.66
N LEU A 242 18.36 -28.54 8.43
CA LEU A 242 19.66 -29.19 8.31
C LEU A 242 19.90 -29.63 6.87
N PHE A 243 21.16 -29.60 6.42
CA PHE A 243 21.59 -30.15 5.13
C PHE A 243 22.73 -31.13 5.34
N ASP A 244 22.60 -32.33 4.78
CA ASP A 244 23.65 -33.35 4.77
C ASP A 244 24.34 -33.35 3.39
N ALA A 245 25.56 -32.83 3.36
CA ALA A 245 26.44 -32.83 2.19
C ALA A 245 27.28 -34.12 2.07
N GLY A 246 27.04 -35.11 2.94
CA GLY A 246 27.75 -36.40 2.97
C GLY A 246 28.81 -36.53 4.06
N ASP A 247 29.12 -35.46 4.79
CA ASP A 247 30.00 -35.44 5.97
C ASP A 247 29.25 -35.18 7.30
N GLY A 248 27.92 -35.14 7.23
CA GLY A 248 27.02 -34.94 8.37
C GLY A 248 26.06 -33.77 8.14
N ALA A 249 24.90 -33.84 8.79
CA ALA A 249 23.90 -32.79 8.71
C ALA A 249 24.31 -31.55 9.50
N GLY A 250 24.42 -30.40 8.82
CA GLY A 250 24.73 -29.09 9.40
C GLY A 250 23.58 -28.10 9.24
N PRO A 251 23.51 -27.03 10.08
CA PRO A 251 22.48 -26.01 9.98
C PRO A 251 22.60 -25.20 8.70
N VAL A 252 21.47 -24.98 8.03
CA VAL A 252 21.36 -24.23 6.79
C VAL A 252 20.11 -23.37 6.76
N TRP A 253 20.11 -22.37 5.88
CA TRP A 253 18.89 -21.72 5.43
C TRP A 253 18.53 -22.23 4.04
N VAL A 254 17.35 -22.82 3.92
CA VAL A 254 16.80 -23.25 2.64
C VAL A 254 15.85 -22.19 2.13
N LEU A 255 16.25 -21.51 1.05
CA LEU A 255 15.50 -20.43 0.42
C LEU A 255 14.64 -21.00 -0.71
N PHE A 256 13.35 -20.72 -0.65
CA PHE A 256 12.42 -20.97 -1.74
C PHE A 256 12.28 -19.68 -2.54
N THR A 257 12.49 -19.79 -3.84
CA THR A 257 12.60 -18.65 -4.73
C THR A 257 11.56 -18.73 -5.84
N GLN A 258 11.19 -17.57 -6.37
CA GLN A 258 10.35 -17.42 -7.54
C GLN A 258 10.97 -16.39 -8.49
N ASP A 259 11.11 -16.76 -9.76
CA ASP A 259 11.53 -15.86 -10.82
C ASP A 259 10.67 -16.07 -12.08
N THR A 260 11.10 -15.50 -13.22
CA THR A 260 10.39 -15.66 -14.49
C THR A 260 10.49 -17.06 -15.08
N ASP A 261 11.49 -17.84 -14.67
CA ASP A 261 11.80 -19.17 -15.18
C ASP A 261 11.17 -20.29 -14.32
N GLY A 262 10.77 -19.99 -13.09
CA GLY A 262 9.96 -20.88 -12.26
C GLY A 262 10.16 -20.69 -10.76
N ALA A 263 9.84 -21.75 -10.01
CA ALA A 263 10.21 -21.86 -8.61
C ALA A 263 11.58 -22.54 -8.48
N GLY A 264 12.32 -22.22 -7.44
CA GLY A 264 13.61 -22.84 -7.16
C GLY A 264 13.88 -22.96 -5.68
N VAL A 265 14.76 -23.89 -5.32
CA VAL A 265 15.26 -24.07 -3.96
C VAL A 265 16.77 -23.90 -3.91
N ILE A 266 17.24 -23.15 -2.91
CA ILE A 266 18.65 -22.82 -2.72
C ILE A 266 19.00 -23.12 -1.27
N VAL A 267 20.07 -23.88 -1.06
CA VAL A 267 20.61 -24.18 0.28
C VAL A 267 21.79 -23.26 0.54
N LEU A 268 21.70 -22.45 1.59
CA LEU A 268 22.72 -21.50 2.01
C LEU A 268 23.33 -21.89 3.35
N ASP A 269 24.65 -21.75 3.45
CA ASP A 269 25.37 -21.76 4.71
C ASP A 269 25.21 -20.41 5.44
N PRO A 270 24.62 -20.37 6.66
CA PRO A 270 24.42 -19.15 7.42
C PRO A 270 25.73 -18.41 7.75
N GLY A 271 26.83 -19.15 7.94
CA GLY A 271 28.12 -18.58 8.32
C GLY A 271 28.74 -17.73 7.23
N THR A 272 28.61 -18.16 5.97
CA THR A 272 29.17 -17.43 4.82
C THR A 272 28.31 -16.24 4.41
N CYS A 273 27.00 -16.29 4.64
CA CYS A 273 26.11 -15.17 4.33
C CYS A 273 26.33 -13.94 5.24
N THR A 274 26.74 -14.18 6.48
CA THR A 274 26.93 -13.11 7.48
C THR A 274 28.24 -12.34 7.24
N ASP A 275 29.28 -13.02 6.77
CA ASP A 275 30.64 -12.47 6.65
C ASP A 275 31.08 -12.14 5.20
N GLY A 276 30.26 -12.41 4.17
CA GLY A 276 30.68 -12.32 2.77
C GLY A 276 29.59 -12.21 1.70
N ASP A 277 29.95 -12.58 0.47
CA ASP A 277 29.06 -12.68 -0.68
C ASP A 277 28.11 -13.87 -0.50
N PRO A 278 26.79 -13.65 -0.44
CA PRO A 278 25.83 -14.71 -0.17
C PRO A 278 25.82 -15.77 -1.28
N ALA A 279 26.22 -15.44 -2.51
CA ALA A 279 26.35 -16.41 -3.59
C ALA A 279 27.49 -17.41 -3.35
N ALA A 280 28.53 -17.03 -2.60
CA ALA A 280 29.62 -17.93 -2.22
C ALA A 280 29.21 -18.96 -1.16
N GLY A 281 28.08 -18.73 -0.48
CA GLY A 281 27.51 -19.61 0.54
C GLY A 281 26.52 -20.66 0.01
N VAL A 282 26.31 -20.72 -1.30
CA VAL A 282 25.38 -21.68 -1.92
C VAL A 282 25.99 -23.07 -1.90
N LEU A 283 25.37 -23.96 -1.12
CA LEU A 283 25.76 -25.37 -1.00
C LEU A 283 25.09 -26.23 -2.06
N ALA A 284 23.84 -25.94 -2.39
CA ALA A 284 23.06 -26.64 -3.41
C ALA A 284 21.97 -25.76 -3.99
N GLN A 285 21.58 -26.02 -5.24
CA GLN A 285 20.49 -25.34 -5.93
C GLN A 285 19.77 -26.29 -6.89
N ARG A 286 18.43 -26.24 -6.90
CA ARG A 286 17.58 -27.00 -7.83
C ARG A 286 16.38 -26.17 -8.27
N PRO A 287 15.95 -26.28 -9.54
CA PRO A 287 14.61 -25.84 -9.94
C PRO A 287 13.54 -26.75 -9.33
N LEU A 288 12.35 -26.21 -9.09
CA LEU A 288 11.16 -26.92 -8.59
C LEU A 288 10.05 -26.95 -9.63
#